data_AF-Q7PN86-F1
#
_entry.id   AF-Q7PN86-F1
#
_cell.length_a   1.000
_cell.length_b   1.000
_cell.length_c   1.000
_cell.angle_alpha   90.00
_cell.angle_beta   90.00
_cell.angle_gamma   90.00
#
_symmetry.space_group_name_H-M   'P 1'
#
loop_
_entity.id
_entity.type
_entity.pdbx_description
1 polymer ?
#
loop_
_entity_poly.entity_id
_entity_poly.type
_entity_poly.pdbx_seq_one_letter_code
_entity_poly.pdbx_strand_id
1 'polypeptide(L)'
;MEWRYFVVIALICPLIIVETLAVSDCVRHVSESARNTVCDVRQYRVTKGVEADRYVQCFMTALGFADESGSIQRSNVLTALDAVETHDGVYTDAVDVCLSKAKKLPGTERSGSFFSCMLRTESAQNFRDAVELQELRVASKWPEGERFDRSKVQLMMRELNSQLRC
;
A
#
# COMPACT_ATOMS: atom_id res chain seq x y z
N MET A 1 -28.20 -45.18 -33.85
CA MET A 1 -28.36 -43.73 -33.63
C MET A 1 -27.07 -43.22 -33.04
N GLU A 2 -26.40 -42.37 -33.80
CA GLU A 2 -25.07 -41.83 -33.52
C GLU A 2 -25.12 -40.88 -32.31
N TRP A 3 -24.58 -41.30 -31.17
CA TRP A 3 -24.30 -40.39 -30.06
C TRP A 3 -22.88 -39.88 -30.19
N ARG A 4 -22.78 -38.81 -30.99
CA ARG A 4 -21.60 -38.01 -31.23
C ARG A 4 -21.09 -37.45 -29.91
N TYR A 5 -19.83 -37.79 -29.61
CA TYR A 5 -18.84 -37.01 -28.90
C TYR A 5 -19.38 -35.70 -28.30
N PHE A 6 -19.75 -35.75 -27.01
CA PHE A 6 -19.76 -34.55 -26.19
C PHE A 6 -18.31 -34.09 -26.07
N VAL A 7 -17.93 -33.20 -27.00
CA VAL A 7 -16.76 -32.36 -26.87
C VAL A 7 -16.89 -31.66 -25.53
N VAL A 8 -16.11 -32.11 -24.57
CA VAL A 8 -15.88 -31.42 -23.30
C VAL A 8 -15.21 -30.10 -23.69
N ILE A 9 -16.01 -29.08 -23.97
CA ILE A 9 -15.56 -27.71 -24.00
C ILE A 9 -15.27 -27.41 -22.54
N ALA A 10 -14.03 -27.71 -22.13
CA ALA A 10 -13.44 -27.16 -20.94
C ALA A 10 -13.60 -25.65 -21.07
N LEU A 11 -14.57 -25.12 -20.34
CA LEU A 11 -14.68 -23.70 -20.04
C LEU A 11 -13.35 -23.31 -19.40
N ILE A 12 -12.42 -22.87 -20.24
CA ILE A 12 -11.30 -22.04 -19.82
C ILE A 12 -12.01 -20.77 -19.35
N CYS A 13 -12.39 -20.74 -18.09
CA CYS A 13 -12.69 -19.52 -17.40
C CYS A 13 -11.37 -18.75 -17.43
N PRO A 14 -11.22 -17.66 -18.21
CA PRO A 14 -10.11 -16.77 -17.95
C PRO A 14 -10.39 -16.24 -16.55
N LEU A 15 -9.74 -16.86 -15.56
CA LEU A 15 -9.33 -16.16 -14.37
C LEU A 15 -8.67 -14.90 -14.92
N ILE A 16 -9.44 -13.82 -14.95
CA ILE A 16 -8.90 -12.48 -14.93
C ILE A 16 -8.17 -12.48 -13.60
N ILE A 17 -6.92 -12.92 -13.64
CA ILE A 17 -5.95 -12.61 -12.61
C ILE A 17 -5.88 -11.10 -12.72
N VAL A 18 -6.72 -10.42 -11.94
CA VAL A 18 -6.51 -9.03 -11.64
C VAL A 18 -5.12 -9.04 -11.05
N GLU A 19 -4.13 -8.63 -11.85
CA GLU A 19 -2.78 -8.40 -11.38
C GLU A 19 -2.94 -7.32 -10.31
N THR A 20 -3.09 -7.74 -9.06
CA THR A 20 -3.04 -6.84 -7.92
C THR A 20 -1.64 -6.24 -7.99
N LEU A 21 -1.56 -4.97 -8.41
CA LEU A 21 -0.30 -4.23 -8.49
C LEU A 21 0.44 -4.44 -7.17
N ALA A 22 1.55 -5.18 -7.18
CA ALA A 22 2.29 -5.42 -5.97
C ALA A 22 3.11 -4.17 -5.65
N VAL A 23 3.29 -3.84 -4.37
CA VAL A 23 4.19 -2.74 -3.97
C VAL A 23 5.62 -2.95 -4.51
N SER A 24 6.06 -4.20 -4.65
CA SER A 24 7.34 -4.53 -5.29
C SER A 24 7.44 -4.05 -6.73
N ASP A 25 6.32 -4.03 -7.48
CA ASP A 25 6.31 -3.56 -8.87
C ASP A 25 6.51 -2.04 -8.93
N CYS A 26 5.99 -1.31 -7.94
CA CYS A 26 6.27 0.12 -7.79
C CYS A 26 7.74 0.41 -7.57
N VAL A 27 8.51 -0.49 -6.95
CA VAL A 27 9.96 -0.33 -6.77
C VAL A 27 10.72 -0.73 -8.04
N ARG A 28 10.32 -1.83 -8.69
CA ARG A 28 11.03 -2.39 -9.86
C ARG A 28 10.98 -1.50 -11.10
N HIS A 29 9.93 -0.69 -11.25
CA HIS A 29 9.75 0.21 -12.39
C HIS A 29 10.36 1.60 -12.19
N VAL A 30 11.07 1.83 -11.09
CA VAL A 30 11.69 3.13 -10.81
C VAL A 30 13.06 3.23 -11.46
N SER A 31 13.36 4.40 -12.03
CA SER A 31 14.68 4.70 -12.61
C SER A 31 15.79 4.58 -11.57
N GLU A 32 17.00 4.22 -11.99
CA GLU A 32 18.13 4.09 -11.07
C GLU A 32 18.41 5.39 -10.28
N SER A 33 18.23 6.55 -10.91
CA SER A 33 18.36 7.87 -10.26
C SER A 33 17.35 8.11 -9.13
N ALA A 34 16.19 7.47 -9.18
CA ALA A 34 15.12 7.62 -8.19
C ALA A 34 15.16 6.53 -7.11
N ARG A 35 16.04 5.53 -7.22
CA ARG A 35 16.13 4.41 -6.27
C ARG A 35 16.39 4.86 -4.84
N ASN A 36 17.29 5.82 -4.63
CA ASN A 36 17.56 6.35 -3.28
C ASN A 36 16.32 7.00 -2.67
N THR A 37 15.59 7.80 -3.47
CA THR A 37 14.32 8.41 -3.05
C THR A 37 13.28 7.36 -2.67
N VAL A 38 13.16 6.27 -3.44
CA VAL A 38 12.26 5.16 -3.10
C VAL A 38 12.65 4.50 -1.79
N CYS A 39 13.94 4.21 -1.59
CA CYS A 39 14.40 3.59 -0.34
C CYS A 39 14.21 4.53 0.86
N ASP A 40 14.40 5.84 0.69
CA ASP A 40 14.11 6.83 1.75
C ASP A 40 12.61 6.80 2.12
N VAL A 41 11.70 6.74 1.14
CA VAL A 41 10.25 6.62 1.41
C VAL A 41 9.91 5.29 2.09
N ARG A 42 10.47 4.16 1.64
CA ARG A 42 10.27 2.84 2.28
C ARG A 42 10.78 2.78 3.71
N GLN A 43 11.78 3.61 4.04
CA GLN A 43 12.29 3.79 5.40
C GLN A 43 11.56 4.90 6.16
N TYR A 44 10.42 5.38 5.65
CA TYR A 44 9.57 6.42 6.25
C TYR A 44 10.30 7.74 6.51
N ARG A 45 11.34 8.05 5.73
CA ARG A 45 11.97 9.37 5.72
C ARG A 45 11.09 10.31 4.91
N VAL A 46 10.76 11.46 5.49
CA VAL A 46 9.94 12.46 4.80
C VAL A 46 10.74 13.03 3.63
N THR A 47 10.41 12.57 2.43
CA THR A 47 11.06 12.93 1.17
C THR A 47 10.06 13.62 0.28
N LYS A 48 10.49 14.65 -0.46
CA LYS A 48 9.63 15.46 -1.33
C LYS A 48 10.14 15.43 -2.77
N GLY A 49 9.25 15.69 -3.71
CA GLY A 49 9.56 15.85 -5.12
C GLY A 49 8.90 14.79 -5.99
N VAL A 50 8.94 15.01 -7.31
CA VAL A 50 8.16 14.24 -8.30
C VAL A 50 8.38 12.73 -8.21
N GLU A 51 9.62 12.28 -7.98
CA GLU A 51 9.92 10.85 -7.87
C GLU A 51 9.38 10.22 -6.57
N ALA A 52 9.41 10.97 -5.46
CA ALA A 52 8.78 10.55 -4.21
C ALA A 52 7.26 10.47 -4.38
N ASP A 53 6.64 11.52 -4.96
CA ASP A 53 5.20 11.57 -5.16
C ASP A 53 4.72 10.45 -6.11
N ARG A 54 5.45 10.18 -7.20
CA ARG A 54 5.15 9.08 -8.12
C ARG A 54 5.22 7.73 -7.41
N TYR A 55 6.28 7.47 -6.64
CA TYR A 55 6.40 6.21 -5.90
C TYR A 55 5.31 6.08 -4.84
N VAL A 56 5.03 7.16 -4.09
CA VAL A 56 3.99 7.16 -3.05
C VAL A 56 2.62 6.89 -3.65
N GLN A 57 2.29 7.53 -4.77
CA GLN A 57 1.07 7.25 -5.50
C GLN A 57 0.96 5.78 -5.89
N CYS A 58 2.02 5.22 -6.49
CA CYS A 58 2.01 3.82 -6.92
C CYS A 58 1.76 2.86 -5.75
N PHE A 59 2.54 2.97 -4.66
CA PHE A 59 2.37 2.02 -3.56
C PHE A 59 1.06 2.24 -2.81
N MET A 60 0.59 3.49 -2.64
CA MET A 60 -0.69 3.74 -2.01
C MET A 60 -1.86 3.17 -2.82
N THR A 61 -1.76 3.20 -4.15
CA THR A 61 -2.73 2.51 -5.02
C THR A 61 -2.63 1.00 -4.91
N ALA A 62 -1.42 0.43 -4.90
CA ALA A 62 -1.18 -0.99 -4.70
C ALA A 62 -1.76 -1.52 -3.37
N LEU A 63 -1.71 -0.71 -2.31
CA LEU A 63 -2.31 -1.04 -1.00
C LEU A 63 -3.82 -0.82 -0.93
N GLY A 64 -4.42 -0.20 -1.97
CA GLY A 64 -5.83 0.20 -1.98
C GLY A 64 -6.13 1.44 -1.14
N PHE A 65 -5.12 2.22 -0.73
CA PHE A 65 -5.27 3.47 0.03
C PHE A 65 -5.53 4.69 -0.85
N ALA A 66 -5.23 4.61 -2.15
CA ALA A 66 -5.54 5.66 -3.12
C ALA A 66 -6.07 5.04 -4.41
N ASP A 67 -6.88 5.77 -5.16
CA ASP A 67 -7.17 5.44 -6.55
C ASP A 67 -6.14 6.06 -7.51
N GLU A 68 -6.25 5.75 -8.81
CA GLU A 68 -5.36 6.26 -9.86
C GLU A 68 -5.38 7.79 -10.00
N SER A 69 -6.44 8.47 -9.52
CA SER A 69 -6.53 9.94 -9.51
C SER A 69 -5.78 10.58 -8.35
N GLY A 70 -5.20 9.77 -7.46
CA GLY A 70 -4.62 10.20 -6.19
C GLY A 70 -5.65 10.53 -5.11
N SER A 71 -6.91 10.13 -5.29
CA SER A 71 -7.91 10.30 -4.25
C SER A 71 -7.76 9.20 -3.20
N ILE A 72 -7.53 9.62 -1.96
CA ILE A 72 -7.29 8.72 -0.83
C ILE A 72 -8.60 8.05 -0.39
N GLN A 73 -8.57 6.73 -0.27
CA GLN A 73 -9.67 5.87 0.15
C GLN A 73 -9.74 5.82 1.68
N ARG A 74 -10.42 6.80 2.28
CA ARG A 74 -10.51 6.97 3.74
C ARG A 74 -10.89 5.68 4.46
N SER A 75 -11.91 4.94 3.99
CA SER A 75 -12.36 3.69 4.62
C SER A 75 -11.24 2.67 4.70
N ASN A 76 -10.49 2.49 3.60
CA ASN A 76 -9.45 1.47 3.51
C ASN A 76 -8.27 1.83 4.43
N VAL A 77 -7.94 3.12 4.53
CA VAL A 77 -6.91 3.59 5.48
C VAL A 77 -7.34 3.34 6.93
N LEU A 78 -8.58 3.67 7.29
CA LEU A 78 -9.08 3.45 8.65
C LEU A 78 -9.14 1.95 8.99
N THR A 79 -9.66 1.11 8.09
CA THR A 79 -9.66 -0.35 8.28
C THR A 79 -8.26 -0.93 8.46
N ALA A 80 -7.25 -0.39 7.76
CA ALA A 80 -5.87 -0.81 7.96
C ALA A 80 -5.30 -0.35 9.32
N LEU A 81 -5.67 0.85 9.77
CA LEU A 81 -5.30 1.38 11.08
C LEU A 81 -5.97 0.60 12.23
N ASP A 82 -7.26 0.26 12.11
CA ASP A 82 -7.99 -0.62 13.03
C ASP A 82 -7.28 -1.97 13.23
N ALA A 83 -6.66 -2.50 12.17
CA ALA A 83 -6.01 -3.81 12.20
C ALA A 83 -4.70 -3.86 13.01
N VAL A 84 -4.09 -2.69 13.29
CA VAL A 84 -2.83 -2.57 14.06
C VAL A 84 -3.01 -1.82 15.37
N GLU A 85 -4.19 -1.24 15.58
CA GLU A 85 -4.47 -0.41 16.74
C GLU A 85 -4.64 -1.22 18.03
N THR A 86 -4.14 -0.63 19.11
CA THR A 86 -4.39 -1.10 20.48
C THR A 86 -5.12 -0.06 21.35
N HIS A 87 -5.34 1.18 20.86
CA HIS A 87 -5.89 2.30 21.64
C HIS A 87 -6.81 3.23 20.82
N ASP A 88 -8.11 3.17 21.07
CA ASP A 88 -9.22 4.09 20.75
C ASP A 88 -8.99 5.25 19.76
N GLY A 89 -8.84 4.95 18.46
CA GLY A 89 -9.34 5.80 17.37
C GLY A 89 -8.65 7.14 17.14
N VAL A 90 -7.57 7.45 17.86
CA VAL A 90 -6.82 8.73 17.78
C VAL A 90 -6.36 9.04 16.35
N TYR A 91 -6.14 8.02 15.52
CA TYR A 91 -5.76 8.22 14.12
C TYR A 91 -6.88 8.80 13.25
N THR A 92 -8.14 8.75 13.67
CA THR A 92 -9.27 9.19 12.83
C THR A 92 -9.14 10.68 12.52
N ASP A 93 -8.85 11.49 13.55
CA ASP A 93 -8.62 12.92 13.40
C ASP A 93 -7.38 13.21 12.55
N ALA A 94 -6.30 12.43 12.73
CA ALA A 94 -5.10 12.54 11.92
C ALA A 94 -5.39 12.28 10.43
N VAL A 95 -6.13 11.22 10.13
CA VAL A 95 -6.56 10.88 8.77
C VAL A 95 -7.39 12.01 8.19
N ASP A 96 -8.39 12.53 8.91
CA ASP A 96 -9.27 13.59 8.41
C ASP A 96 -8.54 14.91 8.14
N VAL A 97 -7.64 15.31 9.04
CA VAL A 97 -6.80 16.49 8.85
C VAL A 97 -5.88 16.32 7.64
N CYS A 98 -5.24 15.16 7.50
CA CYS A 98 -4.32 14.91 6.39
C CYS A 98 -5.06 14.79 5.05
N LEU A 99 -6.24 14.18 5.02
CA LEU A 99 -7.13 14.15 3.86
C LEU A 99 -7.54 15.56 3.42
N SER A 100 -7.97 16.40 4.38
CA SER A 100 -8.38 17.78 4.11
C SER A 100 -7.25 18.61 3.50
N LYS A 101 -6.00 18.40 3.95
CA LYS A 101 -4.82 19.04 3.36
C LYS A 101 -4.52 18.52 1.95
N ALA A 102 -4.50 17.20 1.75
CA ALA A 102 -4.19 16.59 0.47
C ALA A 102 -5.21 16.97 -0.62
N LYS A 103 -6.51 17.05 -0.29
CA LYS A 103 -7.58 17.40 -1.26
C LYS A 103 -7.38 18.76 -1.95
N LYS A 104 -6.61 19.68 -1.35
CA LYS A 104 -6.31 21.01 -1.91
C LYS A 104 -5.22 20.99 -2.98
N LEU A 105 -4.56 19.84 -3.19
CA LEU A 105 -3.45 19.67 -4.11
C LEU A 105 -3.88 18.98 -5.42
N PRO A 106 -3.11 19.16 -6.52
CA PRO A 106 -3.30 18.38 -7.74
C PRO A 106 -3.16 16.88 -7.45
N GLY A 107 -3.87 16.05 -8.22
CA GLY A 107 -3.95 14.59 -8.00
C GLY A 107 -2.60 13.90 -7.82
N THR A 108 -1.61 14.32 -8.60
CA THR A 108 -0.22 13.79 -8.58
C THR A 108 0.52 14.01 -7.25
N GLU A 109 0.09 14.93 -6.40
CA GLU A 109 0.75 15.27 -5.13
C GLU A 109 -0.05 14.78 -3.90
N ARG A 110 -1.29 14.34 -4.09
CA ARG A 110 -2.21 14.04 -2.97
C ARG A 110 -1.70 12.92 -2.08
N SER A 111 -1.29 11.81 -2.68
CA SER A 111 -0.77 10.65 -1.95
C SER A 111 0.52 10.98 -1.20
N GLY A 112 1.48 11.64 -1.85
CA GLY A 112 2.72 12.11 -1.22
C GLY A 112 2.50 13.06 -0.04
N SER A 113 1.56 14.00 -0.19
CA SER A 113 1.17 14.94 0.85
C SER A 113 0.44 14.27 2.01
N PHE A 114 -0.51 13.37 1.73
CA PHE A 114 -1.22 12.60 2.74
C PHE A 114 -0.26 11.74 3.56
N PHE A 115 0.60 10.97 2.89
CA PHE A 115 1.62 10.13 3.52
C PHE A 115 2.55 10.95 4.42
N SER A 116 3.12 12.03 3.89
CA SER A 116 4.01 12.92 4.64
C SER A 116 3.32 13.60 5.83
N CYS A 117 2.02 13.88 5.70
CA CYS A 117 1.22 14.44 6.79
C CYS A 117 1.03 13.40 7.90
N MET A 118 0.64 12.17 7.57
CA MET A 118 0.44 11.08 8.54
C MET A 118 1.73 10.77 9.32
N LEU A 119 2.88 10.79 8.65
CA LEU A 119 4.18 10.60 9.31
C LEU A 119 4.58 11.69 10.30
N ARG A 120 3.83 12.80 10.36
CA ARG A 120 4.06 13.92 11.28
C ARG A 120 3.00 14.01 12.38
N THR A 121 2.02 13.11 12.41
CA THR A 121 1.00 13.09 13.47
C THR A 121 1.44 12.18 14.61
N GLU A 122 0.70 12.22 15.72
CA GLU A 122 0.91 11.32 16.86
C GLU A 122 0.64 9.84 16.51
N SER A 123 -0.14 9.60 15.44
CA SER A 123 -0.45 8.26 14.93
C SER A 123 0.58 7.74 13.91
N ALA A 124 1.73 8.40 13.75
CA ALA A 124 2.73 8.02 12.75
C ALA A 124 3.18 6.56 12.88
N GLN A 125 3.35 6.04 14.10
CA GLN A 125 3.75 4.63 14.28
C GLN A 125 2.64 3.66 13.86
N ASN A 126 1.39 3.92 14.26
CA ASN A 126 0.24 3.09 13.84
C ASN A 126 0.09 3.13 12.32
N PHE A 127 0.30 4.28 11.70
CA PHE A 127 0.25 4.40 10.24
C PHE A 127 1.35 3.57 9.55
N ARG A 128 2.58 3.57 10.07
CA ARG A 128 3.66 2.70 9.55
C ARG A 128 3.31 1.23 9.69
N ASP A 129 2.87 0.83 10.88
CA ASP A 129 2.48 -0.55 11.16
C ASP A 129 1.35 -1.00 10.22
N ALA A 130 0.36 -0.14 9.95
CA ALA A 130 -0.75 -0.40 9.05
C ALA A 130 -0.29 -0.55 7.59
N VAL A 131 0.59 0.33 7.12
CA VAL A 131 1.19 0.24 5.77
C VAL A 131 1.97 -1.06 5.61
N GLU A 132 2.82 -1.40 6.57
CA GLU A 132 3.63 -2.63 6.53
C GLU A 132 2.78 -3.89 6.57
N LEU A 133 1.80 -3.97 7.47
CA LEU A 133 0.88 -5.09 7.55
C LEU A 133 0.08 -5.24 6.26
N GLN A 134 -0.41 -4.13 5.71
CA GLN A 134 -1.16 -4.16 4.46
C GLN A 134 -0.28 -4.59 3.28
N GLU A 135 0.98 -4.15 3.21
CA GLU A 135 1.94 -4.60 2.19
C GLU A 135 2.15 -6.12 2.24
N LEU A 136 2.28 -6.69 3.45
CA LEU A 136 2.40 -8.14 3.62
C LEU A 136 1.11 -8.89 3.24
N ARG A 137 -0.07 -8.32 3.52
CA ARG A 137 -1.37 -8.90 3.14
C ARG A 137 -1.57 -8.92 1.63
N VAL A 138 -1.33 -7.81 0.93
CA VAL A 138 -1.48 -7.76 -0.53
C VAL A 138 -0.45 -8.65 -1.24
N ALA A 139 0.72 -8.87 -0.62
CA ALA A 139 1.72 -9.82 -1.11
C ALA A 139 1.43 -11.28 -0.72
N SER A 140 0.28 -11.57 -0.09
CA SER A 140 -0.09 -12.88 0.45
C SER A 140 0.95 -13.49 1.40
N LYS A 141 1.77 -12.64 2.04
CA LYS A 141 2.78 -13.03 3.03
C LYS A 141 2.23 -13.04 4.46
N TRP A 142 1.09 -12.40 4.69
CA TRP A 142 0.39 -12.41 5.98
C TRP A 142 -0.89 -13.25 5.90
N PRO A 143 -1.01 -14.35 6.68
CA PRO A 143 -2.21 -15.18 6.70
C PRO A 143 -3.49 -14.40 7.03
N GLU A 144 -4.58 -14.75 6.37
CA GLU A 144 -5.90 -14.19 6.67
C GLU A 144 -6.28 -14.48 8.13
N GLY A 145 -6.78 -13.45 8.83
CA GLY A 145 -7.19 -13.56 10.24
C GLY A 145 -6.05 -13.59 11.26
N GLU A 146 -4.78 -13.70 10.83
CA GLU A 146 -3.66 -13.55 11.75
C GLU A 146 -3.62 -12.12 12.30
N ARG A 147 -3.65 -12.01 13.63
CA ARG A 147 -3.61 -10.73 14.35
C ARG A 147 -2.26 -10.06 14.17
N PHE A 148 -2.25 -8.73 14.15
CA PHE A 148 -1.03 -7.95 14.05
C PHE A 148 -0.03 -8.33 15.15
N ASP A 149 1.20 -8.65 14.72
CA ASP A 149 2.38 -8.79 15.57
C ASP A 149 3.48 -7.89 14.98
N ARG A 150 3.76 -6.78 15.68
CA ARG A 150 4.75 -5.79 15.26
C ARG A 150 6.13 -6.41 15.03
N SER A 151 6.57 -7.32 15.90
CA SER A 151 7.91 -7.90 15.80
C SER A 151 8.03 -8.78 14.57
N LYS A 152 6.99 -9.57 14.28
CA LYS A 152 6.93 -10.43 13.09
C LYS A 152 6.83 -9.59 11.81
N VAL A 153 5.96 -8.57 11.78
CA VAL A 153 5.84 -7.65 10.64
C VAL A 153 7.18 -6.98 10.34
N GLN A 154 7.84 -6.41 11.35
CA GLN A 154 9.13 -5.74 11.17
C GLN A 154 10.23 -6.68 10.67
N LEU A 155 10.26 -7.93 11.14
CA LEU A 155 11.21 -8.93 10.65
C LEU A 155 11.01 -9.20 9.16
N MET A 156 9.76 -9.43 8.74
CA MET A 156 9.40 -9.72 7.35
C MET A 156 9.63 -8.51 6.44
N MET A 157 9.34 -7.30 6.91
CA MET A 157 9.58 -6.07 6.16
C MET A 157 11.07 -5.79 5.97
N ARG A 158 11.93 -6.10 6.95
CA ARG A 158 13.39 -6.03 6.76
C ARG A 158 13.87 -6.99 5.67
N GLU A 159 13.37 -8.22 5.65
CA GLU A 159 13.71 -9.18 4.60
C GLU A 159 13.23 -8.69 3.22
N LEU A 160 11.99 -8.21 3.13
CA LEU A 160 11.44 -7.66 1.90
C LEU A 160 12.23 -6.46 1.40
N ASN A 161 12.59 -5.52 2.27
CA ASN A 161 13.43 -4.38 1.91
C ASN A 161 14.79 -4.83 1.40
N SER A 162 15.45 -5.78 2.08
CA SER A 162 16.74 -6.32 1.65
C SER A 162 16.67 -6.94 0.24
N GLN A 163 15.59 -7.67 -0.08
CA GLN A 163 15.35 -8.21 -1.42
C GLN A 163 15.16 -7.11 -2.47
N LEU A 164 14.51 -6.01 -2.09
CA LEU A 164 14.32 -4.82 -2.92
C LEU A 164 15.58 -3.92 -2.96
N ARG A 165 16.64 -4.27 -2.23
CA ARG A 165 17.87 -3.49 -2.07
C ARG A 165 17.63 -2.11 -1.44
N CYS A 166 16.68 -2.07 -0.51
CA CYS A 166 16.51 -1.06 0.51
C CYS A 166 16.74 -1.70 1.89
#